data_AF-A0A925LDH9-F1
#
_entry.id   AF-A0A925LDH9-F1
#
_cell.length_a   1.000
_cell.length_b   1.000
_cell.length_c   1.000
_cell.angle_alpha   90.00
_cell.angle_beta   90.00
_cell.angle_gamma   90.00
#
_symmetry.space_group_name_H-M   'P 1'
#
loop_
_entity.id
_entity.type
_entity.pdbx_description
1 polymer ?
#
loop_
_entity_poly.entity_id
_entity_poly.type
_entity_poly.pdbx_seq_one_letter_code
_entity_poly.pdbx_strand_id
1 'polypeptide(L)'
;MKNNGFALRKSGVKEGFYYIDFEGEYQPEKIKKTTGISVEKILQIFSESNGVYSESLDVYYFDSEDAGSEAIKALVKLLKKSEHVRQVELTESEIEYIRRALINEDSNVIFTKGKIRESIFDKLNR
;
A
#
# COMPACT_ATOMS: atom_id res chain seq x y z
N MET A 1 -1.30 -9.61 -12.23
CA MET A 1 -2.21 -8.97 -11.25
C MET A 1 -1.53 -7.71 -10.76
N LYS A 2 -2.19 -6.55 -10.79
CA LYS A 2 -1.65 -5.34 -10.14
C LYS A 2 -1.48 -5.67 -8.66
N ASN A 3 -0.31 -5.36 -8.10
CA ASN A 3 -0.04 -5.56 -6.69
C ASN A 3 -0.78 -4.45 -5.93
N ASN A 4 -1.81 -4.81 -5.17
CA ASN A 4 -2.72 -3.84 -4.54
C ASN A 4 -2.27 -3.46 -3.11
N GLY A 5 -1.03 -3.76 -2.74
CA GLY A 5 -0.47 -3.59 -1.39
C GLY A 5 -0.95 -4.63 -0.38
N PHE A 6 -2.19 -5.11 -0.52
CA PHE A 6 -2.75 -6.18 0.32
C PHE A 6 -2.23 -7.56 -0.05
N ALA A 7 -1.81 -8.32 0.96
CA ALA A 7 -1.47 -9.72 0.87
C ALA A 7 -2.11 -10.52 2.00
N LEU A 8 -2.34 -11.82 1.72
CA LEU A 8 -2.82 -12.77 2.70
C LEU A 8 -1.63 -13.62 3.17
N ARG A 9 -1.42 -13.71 4.48
CA ARG A 9 -0.29 -14.43 5.08
C ARG A 9 -0.76 -15.49 6.05
N LYS A 10 -0.07 -16.62 6.06
CA LYS A 10 -0.24 -17.66 7.09
C LYS A 10 0.26 -17.14 8.44
N SER A 11 -0.53 -17.36 9.48
CA SER A 11 -0.15 -17.02 10.85
C SER A 11 0.89 -18.01 11.36
N GLY A 12 1.98 -17.50 11.94
CA GLY A 12 2.95 -18.31 12.69
C GLY A 12 2.54 -18.56 14.14
N VAL A 13 1.53 -17.84 14.65
CA VAL A 13 1.07 -17.93 16.04
C VAL A 13 -0.16 -18.84 16.17
N LYS A 14 -1.06 -18.77 15.19
CA LYS A 14 -2.33 -19.50 15.19
C LYS A 14 -2.36 -20.43 13.99
N GLU A 15 -2.05 -21.71 14.24
CA GLU A 15 -1.92 -22.72 13.19
C GLU A 15 -3.21 -22.87 12.38
N GLY A 16 -3.09 -22.93 11.05
CA GLY A 16 -4.23 -23.03 10.12
C GLY A 16 -4.96 -21.70 9.86
N PHE A 17 -4.58 -20.60 10.50
CA PHE A 17 -5.18 -19.29 10.28
C PHE A 17 -4.32 -18.38 9.41
N TYR A 18 -4.98 -17.40 8.81
CA TYR A 18 -4.40 -16.38 7.94
C TYR A 18 -4.64 -14.99 8.51
N TYR A 19 -3.83 -14.02 8.16
CA TYR A 19 -4.05 -12.60 8.44
C TYR A 19 -3.79 -11.79 7.19
N ILE A 20 -4.38 -10.60 7.13
CA ILE A 20 -4.20 -9.68 6.01
C ILE A 20 -3.13 -8.66 6.39
N ASP A 21 -2.13 -8.51 5.53
CA ASP A 21 -1.16 -7.43 5.60
C ASP A 21 -1.35 -6.43 4.46
N PHE A 22 -1.01 -5.18 4.73
CA PHE A 22 -0.83 -4.14 3.74
C PHE A 22 0.60 -3.62 3.87
N GLU A 23 1.46 -3.97 2.91
CA GLU A 23 2.88 -3.55 2.88
C GLU A 23 3.64 -3.80 4.19
N GLY A 24 3.35 -4.93 4.86
CA GLY A 24 3.96 -5.32 6.14
C GLY A 24 3.21 -4.86 7.39
N GLU A 25 2.12 -4.10 7.26
CA GLU A 25 1.27 -3.69 8.38
C GLU A 25 -0.04 -4.48 8.42
N TYR A 26 -0.37 -5.04 9.58
CA TYR A 26 -1.55 -5.90 9.78
C TYR A 26 -2.56 -5.32 10.78
N GLN A 27 -2.17 -4.29 11.53
CA GLN A 27 -3.04 -3.65 12.52
C GLN A 27 -4.00 -2.69 11.81
N PRO A 28 -5.33 -2.74 12.09
CA PRO A 28 -6.31 -1.88 11.42
C PRO A 28 -5.99 -0.38 11.49
N GLU A 29 -5.50 0.11 12.63
CA GLU A 29 -5.08 1.51 12.81
C GLU A 29 -3.93 1.91 11.90
N LYS A 30 -3.01 0.98 11.64
CA LYS A 30 -1.88 1.24 10.75
C LYS A 30 -2.29 1.13 9.29
N ILE A 31 -3.10 0.14 8.94
CA ILE A 31 -3.68 0.00 7.60
C ILE A 31 -4.46 1.27 7.23
N LYS A 32 -5.22 1.86 8.16
CA LYS A 32 -5.90 3.15 7.97
C LYS A 32 -4.93 4.27 7.60
N LYS A 33 -3.79 4.39 8.30
CA LYS A 33 -2.80 5.46 8.03
C LYS A 33 -2.28 5.39 6.59
N THR A 34 -2.09 4.19 6.05
CA THR A 34 -1.52 4.01 4.71
C THR A 34 -2.58 4.03 3.62
N THR A 35 -3.78 3.49 3.87
CA THR A 35 -4.82 3.32 2.85
C THR A 35 -5.90 4.40 2.88
N GLY A 36 -6.02 5.16 3.97
CA GLY A 36 -7.11 6.11 4.20
C GLY A 36 -8.47 5.44 4.50
N ILE A 37 -8.56 4.11 4.49
CA ILE A 37 -9.78 3.39 4.84
C ILE A 37 -10.01 3.51 6.35
N SER A 38 -11.21 3.89 6.77
CA SER A 38 -11.52 4.04 8.19
C SER A 38 -11.39 2.69 8.93
N VAL A 39 -10.97 2.73 10.19
CA VAL A 39 -10.81 1.51 10.99
C VAL A 39 -12.13 0.78 11.10
N GLU A 40 -13.24 1.50 11.32
CA GLU A 40 -14.58 0.90 11.42
C GLU A 40 -14.93 0.10 10.16
N LYS A 41 -14.53 0.60 8.99
CA LYS A 41 -14.78 -0.09 7.71
C LYS A 41 -13.89 -1.31 7.53
N ILE A 42 -12.62 -1.24 7.94
CA ILE A 42 -11.70 -2.39 7.94
C ILE A 42 -12.26 -3.49 8.85
N LEU A 43 -12.62 -3.14 10.09
CA LEU A 43 -13.18 -4.07 11.07
C LEU A 43 -14.49 -4.68 10.58
N GLN A 44 -15.37 -3.88 9.98
CA GLN A 44 -16.61 -4.37 9.37
C GLN A 44 -16.32 -5.42 8.30
N ILE A 45 -15.42 -5.13 7.35
CA ILE A 45 -15.06 -6.07 6.28
C ILE A 45 -14.49 -7.37 6.84
N PHE A 46 -13.60 -7.26 7.82
CA PHE A 46 -12.99 -8.42 8.46
C PHE A 46 -14.05 -9.28 9.15
N SER A 47 -14.96 -8.66 9.91
CA SER A 47 -16.06 -9.38 10.57
C SER A 47 -17.04 -10.02 9.58
N GLU A 48 -17.41 -9.32 8.50
CA GLU A 48 -18.30 -9.84 7.44
C GLU A 48 -17.67 -11.02 6.67
N SER A 49 -16.34 -11.11 6.70
CA SER A 49 -15.56 -12.17 6.05
C SER A 49 -15.09 -13.23 7.04
N ASN A 50 -15.81 -13.44 8.16
CA ASN A 50 -15.48 -14.44 9.20
C ASN A 50 -14.12 -14.24 9.90
N GLY A 51 -13.60 -13.01 9.93
CA GLY A 51 -12.40 -12.67 10.66
C GLY A 51 -12.63 -12.70 12.18
N VAL A 52 -11.77 -13.42 12.89
CA VAL A 52 -11.77 -13.51 14.36
C VAL A 52 -10.71 -12.56 14.91
N TYR A 53 -11.13 -11.62 15.74
CA TYR A 53 -10.23 -10.68 16.40
C TYR A 53 -9.42 -11.35 17.52
N SER A 54 -8.15 -10.99 17.62
CA SER A 54 -7.25 -11.40 18.71
C SER A 54 -6.79 -10.15 19.47
N GLU A 55 -7.37 -9.92 20.65
CA GLU A 55 -7.05 -8.78 21.52
C GLU A 55 -5.56 -8.72 21.91
N SER A 56 -4.90 -9.87 22.02
CA SER A 56 -3.49 -9.98 22.43
C SER A 56 -2.50 -9.40 21.42
N LEU A 57 -2.84 -9.42 20.13
CA LEU A 57 -1.95 -9.02 19.03
C LEU A 57 -2.54 -7.90 18.17
N ASP A 58 -3.77 -7.47 18.48
CA ASP A 58 -4.54 -6.50 17.71
C ASP A 58 -4.60 -6.88 16.21
N VAL A 59 -4.93 -8.14 15.96
CA VAL A 59 -4.95 -8.77 14.62
C VAL A 59 -6.26 -9.49 14.40
N TYR A 60 -6.74 -9.45 13.15
CA TYR A 60 -7.81 -10.32 12.67
C TYR A 60 -7.25 -11.55 11.97
N TYR A 61 -7.75 -12.70 12.37
CA TYR A 61 -7.40 -14.00 11.79
C TYR A 61 -8.57 -14.59 11.01
N PHE A 62 -8.27 -15.17 9.85
CA PHE A 62 -9.22 -15.88 8.98
C PHE A 62 -8.91 -17.37 9.03
N ASP A 63 -9.95 -18.20 9.08
CA ASP A 63 -9.84 -19.66 9.14
C ASP A 63 -9.58 -20.33 7.78
N SER A 64 -9.66 -19.56 6.70
CA SER A 64 -9.52 -20.03 5.32
C SER A 64 -8.91 -18.97 4.40
N GLU A 65 -8.24 -19.42 3.33
CA GLU A 65 -7.70 -18.52 2.30
C GLU A 65 -8.82 -17.78 1.56
N ASP A 66 -9.98 -18.42 1.39
CA ASP A 66 -11.15 -17.85 0.72
C ASP A 66 -11.73 -16.68 1.51
N ALA A 67 -11.91 -16.84 2.83
CA ALA A 67 -12.39 -15.78 3.71
C ALA A 67 -11.47 -14.55 3.68
N GLY A 68 -10.16 -14.76 3.80
CA GLY A 68 -9.18 -13.69 3.68
C GLY A 68 -9.16 -13.03 2.29
N SER A 69 -9.34 -13.82 1.23
CA SER A 69 -9.38 -13.31 -0.15
C SER A 69 -10.62 -12.45 -0.42
N GLU A 70 -11.79 -12.81 0.11
CA GLU A 70 -13.00 -12.00 0.01
C GLU A 70 -12.86 -10.66 0.75
N ALA A 71 -12.27 -10.67 1.95
CA ALA A 71 -11.94 -9.44 2.68
C ALA A 71 -11.00 -8.53 1.87
N ILE A 72 -9.93 -9.09 1.28
CA ILE A 72 -9.02 -8.32 0.41
C ILE A 72 -9.77 -7.73 -0.79
N LYS A 73 -10.65 -8.50 -1.46
CA LYS A 73 -11.46 -7.98 -2.58
C LYS A 73 -12.32 -6.80 -2.15
N ALA A 74 -12.94 -6.86 -0.96
CA ALA A 74 -13.73 -5.77 -0.41
C ALA A 74 -12.87 -4.53 -0.10
N LEU A 75 -11.70 -4.71 0.52
CA LEU A 75 -10.76 -3.61 0.80
C LEU A 75 -10.24 -2.95 -0.49
N VAL A 76 -9.90 -3.73 -1.50
CA VAL A 76 -9.43 -3.22 -2.80
C VAL A 76 -10.51 -2.41 -3.52
N LYS A 77 -11.79 -2.76 -3.37
CA LYS A 77 -12.91 -1.94 -3.90
C LYS A 77 -12.96 -0.56 -3.25
N LEU A 78 -12.52 -0.43 -2.00
CA LEU A 78 -12.44 0.85 -1.30
C LEU A 78 -11.19 1.65 -1.70
N LEU A 79 -10.05 0.98 -1.92
CA LEU A 79 -8.86 1.62 -2.49
C LEU A 79 -9.13 2.28 -3.85
N LYS A 80 -9.97 1.64 -4.69
CA LYS A 80 -10.37 2.21 -5.98
C LYS A 80 -11.15 3.53 -5.88
N LYS A 81 -11.52 3.97 -4.67
CA LYS A 81 -12.16 5.27 -4.40
C LYS A 81 -11.24 6.27 -3.68
N SER A 82 -10.03 5.90 -3.28
CA SER A 82 -9.07 6.89 -2.77
C SER A 82 -8.35 7.54 -3.95
N GLU A 83 -8.69 8.79 -4.25
CA GLU A 83 -8.04 9.68 -5.22
C GLU A 83 -6.57 10.03 -4.88
N HIS A 84 -5.83 9.13 -4.20
CA HIS A 84 -4.45 9.36 -3.77
C HIS A 84 -3.39 8.77 -4.72
N VAL A 85 -3.81 8.11 -5.80
CA VAL A 85 -2.89 7.82 -6.91
C VAL A 85 -2.91 9.01 -7.86
N ARG A 86 -1.95 9.92 -7.67
CA ARG A 86 -1.75 11.04 -8.59
C ARG A 86 -0.96 10.57 -9.80
N GLN A 87 -1.61 10.58 -10.96
CA GLN A 87 -0.91 10.38 -12.23
C GLN A 87 -0.12 11.63 -12.57
N VAL A 88 1.20 11.49 -12.73
CA VAL A 88 2.10 12.57 -13.14
C VAL A 88 2.70 12.21 -14.48
N GLU A 89 2.49 13.07 -15.48
CA GLU A 89 3.07 12.91 -16.81
C GLU A 89 4.48 13.53 -16.86
N LEU A 90 5.44 12.70 -17.27
CA LEU A 90 6.84 13.08 -17.43
C LEU A 90 7.23 13.02 -18.90
N THR A 91 8.02 13.99 -19.34
CA THR A 91 8.69 13.97 -20.64
C THR A 91 9.86 13.01 -20.63
N GLU A 92 10.33 12.57 -21.80
CA GLU A 92 11.53 11.72 -21.92
C GLU A 92 12.75 12.33 -21.21
N SER A 93 12.90 13.65 -21.27
CA SER A 93 14.00 14.36 -20.62
C SER A 93 13.94 14.33 -19.09
N GLU A 94 12.74 14.34 -18.52
CA GLU A 94 12.53 14.20 -17.07
C GLU A 94 12.73 12.75 -16.62
N ILE A 95 12.32 11.78 -17.44
CA ILE A 95 12.56 10.35 -17.17
C ILE A 95 14.06 10.05 -17.17
N GLU A 96 14.79 10.55 -18.18
CA GLU A 96 16.25 10.38 -18.27
C GLU A 96 16.98 11.05 -17.10
N TYR A 97 16.49 12.19 -16.62
CA TYR A 97 17.00 12.83 -15.41
C TYR A 97 16.88 11.90 -14.20
N ILE A 98 15.69 11.33 -13.97
CA ILE A 98 15.44 10.43 -12.85
C ILE A 98 16.30 9.17 -12.96
N ARG A 99 16.42 8.58 -14.15
CA ARG A 99 17.30 7.42 -14.38
C ARG A 99 18.74 7.72 -13.99
N ARG A 100 19.29 8.86 -14.44
CA ARG A 100 20.65 9.28 -14.08
C ARG A 100 20.77 9.54 -12.59
N ALA A 101 19.76 10.12 -11.95
CA ALA A 101 19.79 10.35 -10.51
C ALA A 101 19.86 9.05 -9.71
N LEU A 102 19.05 8.05 -10.09
CA LEU A 102 19.04 6.72 -9.46
C LEU A 102 20.31 5.93 -9.71
N ILE A 103 20.90 6.02 -10.91
CA ILE A 103 22.16 5.34 -11.24
C ILE A 103 23.34 5.99 -10.48
N ASN A 104 23.27 7.29 -10.19
CA ASN A 104 24.34 8.06 -9.55
C ASN A 104 24.10 8.26 -8.05
N GLU A 105 23.37 7.38 -7.35
CA GLU A 105 23.04 7.51 -5.92
C GLU A 105 24.26 7.77 -5.00
N ASP A 106 25.47 7.38 -5.42
CA ASP A 106 26.75 7.63 -4.70
C ASP A 106 27.55 8.87 -5.17
N SER A 107 27.09 9.59 -6.19
CA SER A 107 27.76 10.79 -6.70
C SER A 107 27.00 12.05 -6.34
N ASN A 108 27.61 12.88 -5.48
CA ASN A 108 27.09 14.17 -4.99
C ASN A 108 26.83 15.24 -6.08
N VAL A 109 27.01 14.93 -7.37
CA VAL A 109 26.90 15.92 -8.44
C VAL A 109 26.22 15.35 -9.68
N ILE A 110 24.91 15.59 -9.80
CA ILE A 110 24.20 15.43 -11.07
C ILE A 110 24.30 16.76 -11.83
N PHE A 111 25.17 16.82 -12.84
CA PHE A 111 25.28 17.98 -13.73
C PHE A 111 24.12 18.01 -14.72
N THR A 112 22.99 18.57 -14.30
CA THR A 112 21.80 18.72 -15.14
C THR A 112 21.20 20.12 -14.99
N LYS A 113 20.48 20.57 -16.02
CA LYS A 113 19.85 21.89 -16.05
C LYS A 113 18.82 22.00 -14.93
N GLY A 114 18.99 22.93 -14.00
CA GLY A 114 18.11 23.13 -12.82
C GLY A 114 16.61 23.20 -13.17
N LYS A 115 16.27 23.73 -14.35
CA LYS A 115 14.89 23.81 -14.86
C LYS A 115 14.17 22.46 -14.97
N ILE A 116 14.86 21.38 -15.30
CA ILE A 116 14.24 20.04 -15.42
C ILE A 116 13.92 19.49 -14.03
N ARG A 117 14.83 19.69 -13.07
CA ARG A 117 14.63 19.33 -11.68
C ARG A 117 13.43 20.08 -11.08
N GLU A 118 13.38 21.39 -11.26
CA GLU A 118 12.27 22.23 -10.80
C GLU A 118 10.93 21.78 -11.39
N SER A 119 10.87 21.52 -12.70
CA SER A 119 9.67 20.97 -13.37
C SER A 119 9.20 19.65 -12.73
N ILE A 120 10.11 18.73 -12.43
CA ILE A 120 9.77 17.46 -11.76
C ILE A 120 9.22 17.73 -10.36
N PHE A 121 9.88 18.57 -9.55
CA PHE A 121 9.41 18.87 -8.19
C PHE A 121 8.07 19.62 -8.19
N ASP A 122 7.85 20.56 -9.10
CA ASP A 122 6.57 21.25 -9.24
C ASP A 122 5.45 20.27 -9.61
N LYS A 123 5.76 19.32 -10.50
CA LYS A 123 4.83 18.25 -10.87
C LYS A 123 4.57 17.31 -9.69
N LEU A 124 5.56 16.98 -8.88
CA LEU A 124 5.40 16.07 -7.73
C LEU A 124 4.74 16.74 -6.51
N ASN A 125 4.98 18.03 -6.28
CA ASN A 125 4.53 18.76 -5.09
C ASN A 125 3.17 19.48 -5.24
N ARG A 126 2.60 19.49 -6.44
CA ARG A 126 1.24 20.01 -6.71
C ARG A 126 0.10 19.09 -6.28
#